data_AF-A0A8I1X4K4-F1
#
_entry.id   AF-A0A8I1X4K4-F1
#
_cell.length_a   1.000
_cell.length_b   1.000
_cell.length_c   1.000
_cell.angle_alpha   90.00
_cell.angle_beta   90.00
_cell.angle_gamma   90.00
#
_symmetry.space_group_name_H-M   'P 1'
#
loop_
_entity.id
_entity.type
_entity.pdbx_description
1 polymer ?
#
loop_
_entity_poly.entity_id
_entity_poly.type
_entity_poly.pdbx_seq_one_letter_code
_entity_poly.pdbx_strand_id
1 'polypeptide(L)'
;MDKFEFFKTGSVQSSYGGQYSYKVIGPCCRLFDREELPWPCSRLAWRSKEPSWRRIGSRFVADMASRKCPSYSVQILEPGSKPVETVITLFSKKFSSDIQEWWYSKKPGSKEPGNIFPSEIG
;
A
#
# COMPACT_ATOMS: atom_id res chain seq x y z
N MET A 1 -19.55 -13.38 -5.98
CA MET A 1 -18.44 -12.41 -6.09
C MET A 1 -17.42 -12.79 -5.04
N ASP A 2 -16.17 -13.02 -5.41
CA ASP A 2 -15.15 -13.46 -4.46
C ASP A 2 -14.88 -12.36 -3.43
N LYS A 3 -15.12 -12.69 -2.16
CA LYS A 3 -14.79 -11.85 -1.02
C LYS A 3 -13.28 -11.66 -0.99
N PHE A 4 -12.83 -10.42 -1.14
CA PHE A 4 -11.42 -10.13 -1.03
C PHE A 4 -11.00 -10.30 0.44
N GLU A 5 -10.13 -11.26 0.68
CA GLU A 5 -9.57 -11.51 2.01
C GLU A 5 -8.13 -10.99 2.10
N PHE A 6 -7.82 -10.26 3.18
CA PHE A 6 -6.45 -9.86 3.49
C PHE A 6 -5.68 -11.02 4.09
N PHE A 7 -4.37 -11.10 3.84
CA PHE A 7 -3.54 -12.05 4.57
C PHE A 7 -3.55 -11.77 6.06
N LYS A 8 -3.69 -12.86 6.84
CA LYS A 8 -3.69 -12.80 8.30
C LYS A 8 -2.30 -12.42 8.80
N THR A 9 -2.24 -11.51 9.77
CA THR A 9 -1.02 -11.21 10.52
C THR A 9 -0.43 -12.49 11.11
N GLY A 10 0.87 -12.68 10.92
CA GLY A 10 1.64 -13.84 11.33
C GLY A 10 1.64 -14.99 10.31
N SER A 11 0.81 -14.94 9.25
CA SER A 11 0.82 -15.97 8.21
C SER A 11 2.12 -15.93 7.40
N VAL A 12 2.64 -17.10 7.04
CA VAL A 12 3.79 -17.22 6.15
C VAL A 12 3.26 -17.46 4.74
N GLN A 13 3.75 -16.66 3.81
CA GLN A 13 3.39 -16.71 2.40
C GLN A 13 4.66 -16.94 1.57
N SER A 14 4.50 -17.59 0.43
CA SER A 14 5.57 -17.72 -0.55
C SER A 14 5.47 -16.60 -1.59
N SER A 15 6.61 -16.07 -2.00
CA SER A 15 6.68 -15.17 -3.16
C SER A 15 6.11 -15.85 -4.40
N TYR A 16 5.53 -15.06 -5.31
CA TYR A 16 4.89 -15.58 -6.52
C TYR A 16 5.85 -16.36 -7.43
N GLY A 17 7.16 -16.09 -7.33
CA GLY A 17 8.21 -16.83 -8.04
C GLY A 17 8.91 -17.93 -7.22
N GLY A 18 8.47 -18.20 -5.99
CA GLY A 18 9.06 -19.22 -5.11
C GLY A 18 10.50 -18.94 -4.65
N GLN A 19 11.00 -17.72 -4.84
CA GLN A 19 12.39 -17.36 -4.53
C GLN A 19 12.64 -17.21 -3.02
N TYR A 20 11.64 -16.68 -2.31
CA TYR A 20 11.68 -16.50 -0.86
C TYR A 20 10.29 -16.69 -0.25
N SER A 21 10.30 -16.95 1.06
CA SER A 21 9.10 -16.95 1.90
C SER A 21 9.12 -15.72 2.79
N TYR A 22 7.96 -15.19 3.14
CA TYR A 22 7.85 -14.02 4.00
C TYR A 22 6.71 -14.18 5.00
N LYS A 23 6.94 -13.69 6.22
CA LYS A 23 5.94 -13.64 7.28
C LYS A 23 5.23 -12.29 7.23
N VAL A 24 3.90 -12.31 7.16
CA VAL A 24 3.08 -11.09 7.15
C VAL A 24 3.06 -10.48 8.55
N ILE A 25 3.49 -9.23 8.68
CA ILE A 25 3.34 -8.44 9.91
C ILE A 25 1.94 -7.82 9.91
N GLY A 26 1.52 -7.25 8.79
CA GLY A 26 0.16 -6.75 8.63
C GLY A 26 -0.06 -5.97 7.34
N PRO A 27 -1.32 -5.65 7.00
CA PRO A 27 -1.64 -4.74 5.90
C PRO A 27 -1.05 -3.34 6.18
N CYS A 28 -0.50 -2.69 5.17
CA CYS A 28 0.02 -1.33 5.30
C CYS A 28 -0.19 -0.49 4.03
N CYS A 29 -0.30 0.82 4.19
CA CYS A 29 -0.23 1.77 3.08
C CYS A 29 1.15 2.43 3.08
N ARG A 30 1.84 2.37 1.94
CA ARG A 30 3.16 3.01 1.82
C ARG A 30 2.99 4.48 1.48
N LEU A 31 3.63 5.33 2.27
CA LEU A 31 3.82 6.74 1.99
C LEU A 31 5.28 6.94 1.66
N PHE A 32 5.57 7.55 0.51
CA PHE A 32 6.91 7.98 0.15
C PHE A 32 7.11 9.41 0.57
N ASP A 33 8.27 9.74 1.14
CA ASP A 33 8.67 11.14 1.14
C ASP A 33 9.03 11.56 -0.29
N ARG A 34 8.84 12.84 -0.61
CA ARG A 34 9.25 13.43 -1.88
C ARG A 34 10.71 13.13 -2.21
N GLU A 35 11.58 13.10 -1.21
CA GLU A 35 13.02 12.85 -1.37
C GLU A 35 13.34 11.39 -1.73
N GLU A 36 12.43 10.45 -1.43
CA GLU A 36 12.59 9.03 -1.76
C GLU A 36 12.15 8.70 -3.20
N LEU A 37 11.48 9.62 -3.88
CA LEU A 37 11.04 9.42 -5.26
C LEU A 37 12.21 9.63 -6.24
N PRO A 38 12.39 8.74 -7.24
CA PRO A 38 13.40 8.94 -8.27
C PRO A 38 13.12 10.24 -9.04
N TRP A 39 14.11 11.11 -9.10
CA TRP A 39 14.07 12.37 -9.88
C TRP A 39 13.82 12.08 -11.39
N PRO A 40 13.06 12.90 -12.16
CA PRO A 40 12.32 14.11 -11.83
C PRO A 40 10.80 13.93 -12.11
N CYS A 41 9.95 13.75 -11.09
CA CYS A 41 8.51 13.59 -11.34
C CYS A 41 7.60 14.42 -10.41
N SER A 42 8.00 15.64 -10.05
CA SER A 42 7.05 16.64 -9.55
C SER A 42 6.08 17.16 -10.64
N ARG A 43 6.33 16.89 -11.93
CA ARG A 43 5.42 17.27 -13.04
C ARG A 43 4.50 16.13 -13.52
N LEU A 44 5.05 14.94 -13.74
CA LEU A 44 4.29 13.80 -14.31
C LEU A 44 3.20 13.27 -13.36
N ALA A 45 3.44 13.29 -12.04
CA ALA A 45 2.46 12.82 -11.06
C ALA A 45 1.31 13.82 -10.80
N TRP A 46 1.58 15.13 -10.90
CA TRP A 46 0.66 16.15 -10.40
C TRP A 46 -0.41 16.58 -11.39
N ARG A 47 -0.28 16.27 -12.70
CA ARG A 47 -1.23 16.67 -13.79
C ARG A 47 -1.71 18.14 -13.69
N SER A 48 -0.97 19.00 -12.98
CA SER A 48 -1.39 20.32 -12.46
C SER A 48 -0.15 21.16 -12.10
N LYS A 49 -0.35 22.42 -11.70
CA LYS A 49 0.68 23.40 -11.36
C LYS A 49 1.59 22.86 -10.25
N GLU A 50 2.89 22.87 -10.55
CA GLU A 50 3.93 22.44 -9.63
C GLU A 50 3.78 23.17 -8.29
N PRO A 51 3.79 22.44 -7.14
CA PRO A 51 3.69 23.08 -5.83
C PRO A 51 4.82 24.10 -5.70
N SER A 52 4.51 25.29 -5.18
CA SER A 52 5.48 26.38 -5.10
C SER A 52 6.78 25.90 -4.45
N TRP A 53 7.91 26.18 -5.11
CA TRP A 53 9.26 25.84 -4.64
C TRP A 53 9.61 26.44 -3.27
N ARG A 54 8.76 27.34 -2.76
CA ARG A 54 8.87 27.99 -1.45
C ARG A 54 8.39 27.13 -0.28
N ARG A 55 7.73 25.99 -0.51
CA ARG A 55 7.24 25.13 0.58
C ARG A 55 8.22 23.98 0.84
N ILE A 56 9.14 24.23 1.78
CA ILE A 56 10.16 23.30 2.29
C ILE A 56 9.50 22.38 3.33
N GLY A 57 9.72 21.07 3.24
CA GLY A 57 9.22 20.07 4.20
C GLY A 57 8.75 18.75 3.55
N SER A 58 8.67 17.69 4.35
CA SER A 58 8.27 16.34 3.91
C SER A 58 6.87 16.37 3.30
N ARG A 59 6.75 15.80 2.10
CA ARG A 59 5.45 15.60 1.44
C ARG A 59 5.29 14.11 1.25
N PHE A 60 4.50 13.52 2.13
CA PHE A 60 4.10 12.13 1.99
C PHE A 60 3.19 11.95 0.77
N VAL A 61 3.71 11.28 -0.25
CA VAL A 61 2.98 10.86 -1.44
C VAL A 61 2.61 9.40 -1.24
N ALA A 62 1.31 9.10 -1.24
CA ALA A 62 0.87 7.73 -1.16
C ALA A 62 1.29 6.94 -2.41
N ASP A 63 1.72 5.69 -2.20
CA ASP A 63 2.05 4.78 -3.27
C ASP A 63 0.81 4.52 -4.16
N MET A 64 0.94 4.82 -5.45
CA MET A 64 -0.12 4.61 -6.43
C MET A 64 -0.42 3.12 -6.64
N ALA A 65 0.56 2.24 -6.40
CA ALA A 65 0.36 0.80 -6.43
C ALA A 65 -0.46 0.33 -5.23
N SER A 66 -0.14 0.82 -4.02
CA SER A 66 -0.88 0.49 -2.81
C SER A 66 -2.33 1.00 -2.86
N ARG A 67 -2.66 1.95 -3.73
CA ARG A 67 -4.06 2.34 -3.97
C ARG A 67 -4.88 1.20 -4.60
N LYS A 68 -4.34 0.47 -5.58
CA LYS A 68 -5.12 -0.49 -6.38
C LYS A 68 -4.92 -1.94 -5.96
N CYS A 69 -3.82 -2.22 -5.27
CA CYS A 69 -3.40 -3.54 -4.86
C CYS A 69 -3.10 -3.52 -3.35
N PRO A 70 -3.28 -4.64 -2.65
CA PRO A 70 -2.92 -4.71 -1.24
C PRO A 70 -1.40 -4.68 -1.07
N SER A 71 -0.98 -3.94 -0.07
CA SER A 71 0.39 -3.88 0.39
C SER A 71 0.47 -4.39 1.82
N TYR A 72 1.54 -5.12 2.12
CA TYR A 72 1.78 -5.73 3.42
C TYR A 72 3.18 -5.37 3.90
N SER A 73 3.29 -5.01 5.18
CA SER A 73 4.55 -5.05 5.89
C SER A 73 4.85 -6.50 6.20
N VAL A 74 6.04 -6.97 5.81
CA VAL A 74 6.43 -8.36 5.89
C VAL A 74 7.87 -8.48 6.37
N GLN A 75 8.19 -9.65 6.87
CA GLN A 75 9.55 -10.03 7.20
C GLN A 75 9.96 -11.18 6.27
N ILE A 76 10.95 -10.93 5.41
CA ILE A 76 11.50 -11.96 4.52
C ILE A 76 12.27 -12.98 5.36
N LEU A 77 11.96 -14.25 5.14
CA LEU A 77 12.58 -15.40 5.78
C LEU A 77 13.55 -16.03 4.79
N GLU A 78 14.83 -15.64 4.87
CA GLU A 78 15.91 -16.30 4.14
C GLU A 78 16.64 -17.31 5.03
N PRO A 79 16.94 -18.53 4.53
CA PRO A 79 17.70 -19.50 5.31
C PRO A 79 19.10 -18.98 5.66
N GLY A 80 19.41 -18.92 6.96
CA GLY A 80 20.76 -18.56 7.45
C GLY A 80 21.06 -17.06 7.55
N SER A 81 20.12 -16.18 7.18
CA SER A 81 20.27 -14.73 7.34
C SER A 81 19.33 -14.18 8.41
N LYS A 82 19.61 -12.96 8.88
CA LYS A 82 18.67 -12.25 9.77
C LYS A 82 17.43 -11.90 8.96
N PRO A 83 16.22 -12.08 9.52
CA PRO A 83 15.00 -11.72 8.82
C PRO A 83 14.97 -10.22 8.47
N VAL A 84 14.62 -9.89 7.24
CA VAL A 84 14.63 -8.51 6.73
C VAL A 84 13.21 -7.98 6.62
N GLU A 85 12.92 -6.88 7.29
CA GLU A 85 11.62 -6.21 7.18
C GLU A 85 11.54 -5.39 5.88
N THR A 86 10.44 -5.56 5.15
CA THR A 86 10.17 -4.82 3.91
C THR A 86 8.67 -4.73 3.64
N VAL A 87 8.31 -4.00 2.59
CA VAL A 87 6.92 -3.88 2.12
C VAL A 87 6.76 -4.61 0.79
N ILE A 88 5.77 -5.51 0.71
CA ILE A 88 5.40 -6.21 -0.52
C ILE A 88 4.01 -5.74 -0.96
N THR A 89 3.92 -5.33 -2.23
CA THR A 89 2.65 -5.03 -2.89
C THR A 89 2.29 -6.17 -3.83
N LEU A 90 1.11 -6.77 -3.66
CA LEU A 90 0.66 -7.88 -4.49
C LEU A 90 -0.01 -7.38 -5.77
N PHE A 91 0.79 -7.10 -6.79
CA PHE A 91 0.29 -6.59 -8.08
C PHE A 91 -0.68 -7.54 -8.81
N SER A 92 -0.62 -8.84 -8.52
CA SER A 92 -1.54 -9.84 -9.05
C SER A 92 -2.95 -9.73 -8.47
N LYS A 93 -3.12 -9.13 -7.29
CA LYS A 93 -4.41 -8.97 -6.63
C LYS A 93 -4.85 -7.50 -6.71
N LYS A 94 -5.98 -7.25 -7.37
CA LYS A 94 -6.57 -5.90 -7.44
C LYS A 94 -7.74 -5.79 -6.47
N PHE A 95 -7.90 -4.62 -5.88
CA PHE A 95 -9.08 -4.30 -5.09
C PHE A 95 -10.30 -4.11 -5.99
N SER A 96 -11.48 -4.45 -5.47
CA SER A 96 -12.76 -3.96 -6.00
C SER A 96 -12.88 -2.45 -5.74
N SER A 97 -13.84 -1.78 -6.38
CA SER A 97 -14.12 -0.36 -6.15
C SER A 97 -14.33 -0.04 -4.68
N ASP A 98 -15.05 -0.90 -3.97
CA ASP A 98 -15.52 -0.63 -2.60
C ASP A 98 -14.38 -0.78 -1.60
N ILE A 99 -13.56 -1.82 -1.78
CA ILE A 99 -12.37 -2.04 -0.96
C ILE A 99 -11.31 -1.01 -1.28
N GLN A 100 -11.16 -0.62 -2.55
CA GLN A 100 -10.26 0.46 -2.91
C GLN A 100 -10.70 1.77 -2.25
N GLU A 101 -11.99 2.10 -2.23
CA GLU A 101 -12.50 3.29 -1.58
C GLU A 101 -12.26 3.23 -0.07
N TRP A 102 -12.52 2.09 0.59
CA TRP A 102 -12.24 1.92 2.01
C TRP A 102 -10.74 2.03 2.33
N TRP A 103 -9.89 1.37 1.54
CA TRP A 103 -8.44 1.30 1.72
C TRP A 103 -7.74 2.62 1.39
N TYR A 104 -8.21 3.32 0.36
CA TYR A 104 -7.67 4.58 -0.11
C TYR A 104 -8.80 5.48 -0.61
N SER A 105 -9.37 6.25 0.32
CA SER A 105 -10.39 7.25 0.01
C SER A 105 -9.81 8.65 -0.13
N LYS A 106 -10.40 9.44 -1.01
CA LYS A 106 -10.26 10.91 -1.02
C LYS A 106 -11.54 11.61 -0.55
N LYS A 107 -12.58 10.85 -0.21
CA LYS A 107 -13.91 11.35 0.14
C LYS A 107 -13.98 11.62 1.65
N PRO A 108 -14.74 12.65 2.08
CA PRO A 108 -14.91 12.94 3.51
C PRO A 108 -15.50 11.78 4.31
N GLY A 109 -16.34 10.95 3.68
CA GLY A 109 -17.00 9.80 4.31
C GLY A 109 -16.03 8.76 4.87
N SER A 110 -14.77 8.72 4.42
CA SER A 110 -13.77 7.81 5.00
C SER A 110 -13.36 8.19 6.43
N LYS A 111 -13.65 9.42 6.84
CA LYS A 111 -13.39 9.92 8.21
C LYS A 111 -14.52 9.58 9.18
N GLU A 112 -15.62 9.02 8.69
CA GLU A 112 -16.72 8.61 9.55
C GLU A 112 -16.24 7.50 10.51
N PRO A 113 -16.50 7.63 11.82
CA PRO A 113 -16.04 6.64 12.80
C PRO A 113 -16.56 5.22 12.54
N GLY A 114 -17.69 5.08 11.83
CA GLY A 114 -18.28 3.79 11.46
C GLY A 114 -17.58 3.10 10.28
N ASN A 115 -16.65 3.76 9.60
CA ASN A 115 -15.94 3.22 8.43
C ASN A 115 -14.78 2.27 8.84
N ILE A 116 -15.08 1.27 9.66
CA ILE A 116 -14.09 0.36 10.29
C ILE A 116 -13.70 -0.79 9.35
N PHE A 117 -14.59 -1.17 8.43
CA PHE A 117 -14.38 -2.25 7.46
C PHE A 117 -15.15 -1.91 6.18
N PRO A 118 -14.72 -2.36 4.98
CA PRO A 118 -15.51 -2.16 3.77
C PRO A 118 -16.88 -2.80 3.99
N SER A 119 -17.94 -1.99 3.89
CA SER A 119 -19.31 -2.48 3.95
C SER A 119 -19.47 -3.53 2.87
N GLU A 120 -19.83 -4.76 3.25
CA GLU A 120 -20.33 -5.77 2.32
C GLU A 120 -21.66 -5.26 1.78
N ILE A 121 -21.62 -4.43 0.73
CA ILE A 121 -22.82 -4.06 0.00
C ILE A 121 -23.11 -5.24 -0.92
N GLY A 122 -24.04 -6.08 -0.49
CA GLY A 122 -24.67 -7.11 -1.31
C GLY A 122 -25.50 -6.53 -2.44
#